data_AF-A0A5N0E287-F1
#
_entry.id   AF-A0A5N0E287-F1
#
_cell.length_a   1.000
_cell.length_b   1.000
_cell.length_c   1.000
_cell.angle_alpha   90.00
_cell.angle_beta   90.00
_cell.angle_gamma   90.00
#
_symmetry.space_group_name_H-M   'P 1'
#
loop_
_entity.id
_entity.type
_entity.pdbx_description
1 polymer ?
#
loop_
_entity_poly.entity_id
_entity_poly.type
_entity_poly.pdbx_seq_one_letter_code
_entity_poly.pdbx_strand_id
1 'polypeptide(L)'
;MAMRAIPVMWSGNLRETLDFYIALGYVVTYEMHKPYTYASVERDGYELNFGPTPKLEDGKNAEDAYVGCLVMVDDVAALHAEFKKAIKAHCGRVPANGFPRITRFKPGQTRFTVVDPVGNGVLYIQNEEPDPEYGGSKKLGGLSKVLDNARIFTDFKNDDSAAKKIIETGLRRFRATASPDELTRAADMLAVIERAAGKP
;
A
#
# COMPACT_ATOMS: atom_id res chain seq x y z
N MET A 1 -7.81 -30.82 7.30
CA MET A 1 -7.33 -29.53 6.75
C MET A 1 -8.29 -28.45 7.19
N ALA A 2 -7.78 -27.32 7.68
CA ALA A 2 -8.62 -26.16 7.93
C ALA A 2 -9.21 -25.68 6.59
N MET A 3 -10.49 -25.31 6.58
CA MET A 3 -11.12 -24.73 5.39
C MET A 3 -10.51 -23.34 5.16
N ARG A 4 -10.04 -23.04 3.94
CA ARG A 4 -9.43 -21.75 3.59
C ARG A 4 -9.94 -21.26 2.23
N ALA A 5 -10.02 -19.95 2.07
CA ALA A 5 -10.20 -19.28 0.77
C ALA A 5 -8.85 -18.77 0.30
N ILE A 6 -8.56 -18.90 -1.00
CA ILE A 6 -7.29 -18.48 -1.61
C ILE A 6 -7.61 -17.46 -2.71
N PRO A 7 -7.01 -16.26 -2.68
CA PRO A 7 -7.26 -15.25 -3.70
C PRO A 7 -6.66 -15.66 -5.03
N VAL A 8 -7.36 -15.32 -6.13
CA VAL A 8 -6.83 -15.42 -7.49
C VAL A 8 -6.81 -14.02 -8.10
N MET A 9 -5.60 -13.48 -8.27
CA MET A 9 -5.33 -12.16 -8.84
C MET A 9 -4.92 -12.28 -10.32
N TRP A 10 -4.63 -11.18 -11.00
CA TRP A 10 -4.29 -11.19 -12.42
C TRP A 10 -2.81 -11.52 -12.65
N SER A 11 -2.51 -12.42 -13.59
CA SER A 11 -1.14 -12.88 -13.86
C SER A 11 -0.32 -11.93 -14.72
N GLY A 12 -0.95 -11.16 -15.61
CA GLY A 12 -0.28 -10.27 -16.56
C GLY A 12 0.77 -11.02 -17.38
N ASN A 13 1.99 -10.48 -17.42
CA ASN A 13 3.16 -11.26 -17.80
C ASN A 13 3.53 -12.19 -16.62
N LEU A 14 3.11 -13.45 -16.70
CA LEU A 14 3.24 -14.39 -15.59
C LEU A 14 4.68 -14.51 -15.07
N ARG A 15 5.68 -14.50 -15.96
CA ARG A 15 7.09 -14.60 -15.55
C ARG A 15 7.52 -13.38 -14.72
N GLU A 16 7.18 -12.18 -15.16
CA GLU A 16 7.49 -10.94 -14.44
C GLU A 16 6.81 -10.90 -13.07
N THR A 17 5.56 -11.36 -13.00
CA THR A 17 4.82 -11.51 -11.74
C THR A 17 5.55 -12.48 -10.80
N LEU A 18 5.91 -13.68 -11.27
CA LEU A 18 6.60 -14.66 -10.44
C LEU A 18 7.98 -14.18 -9.99
N ASP A 19 8.78 -13.58 -10.88
CA ASP A 19 10.10 -13.02 -10.54
C ASP A 19 9.98 -11.96 -9.42
N PHE A 20 8.91 -11.15 -9.42
CA PHE A 20 8.63 -10.18 -8.37
C PHE A 20 8.28 -10.83 -7.02
N TYR A 21 7.36 -11.80 -6.98
CA TYR A 21 7.00 -12.47 -5.73
C TYR A 21 8.16 -13.32 -5.17
N ILE A 22 8.97 -13.96 -6.04
CA ILE A 22 10.20 -14.64 -5.63
C ILE A 22 11.17 -13.66 -4.98
N ALA A 23 11.32 -12.44 -5.53
CA ALA A 23 12.15 -11.41 -4.92
C ALA A 23 11.66 -11.00 -3.53
N LEU A 24 10.35 -11.05 -3.27
CA LEU A 24 9.74 -10.86 -1.95
C LEU A 24 9.84 -12.11 -1.04
N GLY A 25 10.56 -13.15 -1.47
CA GLY A 25 10.78 -14.38 -0.70
C GLY A 25 9.63 -15.38 -0.73
N TYR A 26 8.70 -15.26 -1.69
CA TYR A 26 7.73 -16.33 -1.94
C TYR A 26 8.37 -17.48 -2.71
N VAL A 27 7.79 -18.67 -2.56
CA VAL A 27 8.15 -19.87 -3.32
C VAL A 27 7.04 -20.17 -4.31
N VAL A 28 7.39 -20.43 -5.57
CA VAL A 28 6.44 -20.91 -6.58
C VAL A 28 6.09 -22.36 -6.27
N THR A 29 4.82 -22.62 -6.00
CA THR A 29 4.29 -23.97 -5.68
C THR A 29 3.60 -24.62 -6.88
N TYR A 30 3.16 -23.82 -7.85
CA TYR A 30 2.60 -24.30 -9.11
C TYR A 30 2.77 -23.24 -10.22
N GLU A 31 3.03 -23.68 -11.45
CA GLU A 31 3.14 -22.81 -12.62
C GLU A 31 2.62 -23.51 -13.89
N MET A 32 1.79 -22.80 -14.66
CA MET A 32 1.17 -23.29 -15.89
C MET A 32 1.01 -22.15 -16.90
N HIS A 33 1.39 -22.41 -18.16
CA HIS A 33 1.27 -21.45 -19.27
C HIS A 33 0.19 -21.82 -20.31
N LYS A 34 -0.35 -23.05 -20.26
CA LYS A 34 -1.37 -23.56 -21.18
C LYS A 34 -2.34 -24.49 -20.45
N PRO A 35 -3.64 -24.47 -20.78
CA PRO A 35 -4.29 -23.68 -21.85
C PRO A 35 -4.50 -22.20 -21.49
N TYR A 36 -4.24 -21.82 -20.24
CA TYR A 36 -4.25 -20.44 -19.76
C TYR A 36 -3.14 -20.25 -18.73
N THR A 37 -2.81 -19.00 -18.39
CA THR A 37 -1.83 -18.68 -17.36
C THR A 37 -2.40 -18.94 -15.99
N TYR A 38 -1.68 -19.73 -15.20
CA TYR A 38 -1.97 -19.92 -13.79
C TYR A 38 -0.70 -20.16 -13.00
N ALA A 39 -0.60 -19.58 -11.81
CA ALA A 39 0.44 -19.94 -10.86
C ALA A 39 -0.02 -19.75 -9.43
N SER A 40 0.67 -20.44 -8.53
CA SER A 40 0.50 -20.32 -7.08
C SER A 40 1.86 -20.04 -6.47
N VAL A 41 1.87 -19.11 -5.51
CA VAL A 41 3.04 -18.82 -4.69
C VAL A 41 2.65 -18.90 -3.23
N GLU A 42 3.57 -19.38 -2.40
CA GLU A 42 3.38 -19.50 -0.95
C GLU A 42 4.49 -18.77 -0.21
N ARG A 43 4.12 -18.16 0.92
CA ARG A 43 5.05 -17.63 1.91
C ARG A 43 4.43 -17.76 3.30
N ASP A 44 5.22 -18.18 4.28
CA ASP A 44 4.86 -18.17 5.70
C ASP A 44 3.45 -18.74 6.01
N GLY A 45 3.01 -19.75 5.25
CA GLY A 45 1.72 -20.44 5.41
C GLY A 45 0.52 -19.80 4.70
N TYR A 46 0.68 -18.68 4.00
CA TYR A 46 -0.37 -18.07 3.17
C TYR A 46 -0.04 -18.13 1.67
N GLU A 47 -1.08 -18.28 0.86
CA GLU A 47 -0.99 -18.59 -0.58
C GLU A 47 -1.63 -17.47 -1.40
N LEU A 48 -0.98 -17.10 -2.51
CA LEU A 48 -1.49 -16.17 -3.51
C LEU A 48 -1.50 -16.85 -4.88
N ASN A 49 -2.63 -16.81 -5.57
CA ASN A 49 -2.75 -17.38 -6.91
C ASN A 49 -2.92 -16.29 -7.96
N PHE A 50 -2.45 -16.58 -9.16
CA PHE A 50 -2.52 -15.70 -10.32
C PHE A 50 -3.18 -16.44 -11.46
N GLY A 51 -4.19 -15.82 -12.07
CA GLY A 51 -4.95 -16.38 -13.18
C GLY A 51 -5.01 -15.45 -14.39
N PRO A 52 -5.85 -15.77 -15.39
CA PRO A 52 -5.92 -14.99 -16.63
C PRO A 52 -6.24 -13.51 -16.38
N THR A 53 -5.46 -12.62 -17.01
CA THR A 53 -5.77 -11.19 -17.03
C THR A 53 -6.83 -10.91 -18.10
N PRO A 54 -7.96 -10.27 -17.76
CA PRO A 54 -8.95 -9.86 -18.75
C PRO A 54 -8.35 -8.88 -19.78
N LYS A 55 -8.84 -8.93 -21.01
CA LYS A 55 -8.59 -7.85 -21.98
C LYS A 55 -9.42 -6.65 -21.57
N LEU A 56 -8.78 -5.64 -21.00
CA LEU A 56 -9.44 -4.38 -20.65
C LEU A 56 -9.34 -3.39 -21.80
N GLU A 57 -10.12 -2.32 -21.73
CA GLU A 57 -9.95 -1.14 -22.57
C GLU A 57 -8.52 -0.58 -22.39
N ASP A 58 -7.99 0.03 -23.46
CA ASP A 58 -6.62 0.54 -23.48
C ASP A 58 -6.31 1.44 -22.26
N GLY A 59 -5.27 1.06 -21.51
CA GLY A 59 -4.77 1.81 -20.37
C GLY A 59 -5.28 1.37 -19.00
N LYS A 60 -6.31 0.51 -18.91
CA LYS A 60 -6.77 -0.04 -17.62
C LYS A 60 -5.83 -1.14 -17.11
N ASN A 61 -5.59 -1.16 -15.81
CA ASN A 61 -4.75 -2.15 -15.12
C ASN A 61 -5.47 -2.78 -13.90
N ALA A 62 -4.80 -3.68 -13.17
CA ALA A 62 -5.38 -4.37 -12.02
C ALA A 62 -5.74 -3.42 -10.86
N GLU A 63 -5.02 -2.30 -10.72
CA GLU A 63 -5.30 -1.31 -9.69
C GLU A 63 -6.60 -0.55 -9.99
N ASP A 64 -6.84 -0.17 -11.25
CA ASP A 64 -8.11 0.48 -11.66
C ASP A 64 -9.33 -0.42 -11.41
N ALA A 65 -9.12 -1.74 -11.44
CA ALA A 65 -10.12 -2.76 -11.17
C ALA A 65 -10.17 -3.20 -9.70
N TYR A 66 -9.37 -2.58 -8.82
CA TYR A 66 -9.26 -2.92 -7.40
C TYR A 66 -8.97 -4.40 -7.14
N VAL A 67 -8.17 -5.04 -8.00
CA VAL A 67 -7.77 -6.45 -7.84
C VAL A 67 -6.75 -6.54 -6.73
N GLY A 68 -7.02 -7.39 -5.75
CA GLY A 68 -6.14 -7.51 -4.61
C GLY A 68 -6.60 -8.51 -3.57
N CYS A 69 -5.82 -8.62 -2.49
CA CYS A 69 -6.15 -9.43 -1.33
C CYS A 69 -5.59 -8.82 -0.05
N LEU A 70 -6.07 -9.34 1.08
CA LEU A 70 -5.58 -9.00 2.41
C LEU A 70 -4.79 -10.19 2.97
N VAL A 71 -3.64 -9.91 3.58
CA VAL A 71 -2.84 -10.90 4.29
C VAL A 71 -2.65 -10.43 5.72
N MET A 72 -3.04 -11.28 6.68
CA MET A 72 -2.87 -11.00 8.09
C MET A 72 -1.50 -11.50 8.56
N VAL A 73 -0.73 -10.67 9.27
CA VAL A 73 0.67 -10.94 9.66
C VAL A 73 0.95 -10.52 11.09
N ASP A 74 1.93 -11.15 11.73
CA ASP A 74 2.24 -10.92 13.15
C ASP A 74 3.19 -9.74 13.40
N ASP A 75 4.08 -9.41 12.46
CA ASP A 75 4.95 -8.23 12.55
C ASP A 75 4.99 -7.50 11.21
N VAL A 76 4.01 -6.62 11.02
CA VAL A 76 3.86 -5.84 9.80
C VAL A 76 5.02 -4.87 9.56
N ALA A 77 5.67 -4.39 10.64
CA ALA A 77 6.78 -3.45 10.54
C ALA A 77 8.05 -4.12 10.06
N ALA A 78 8.36 -5.31 10.58
CA ALA A 78 9.47 -6.13 10.12
C ALA A 78 9.26 -6.56 8.67
N LEU A 79 8.06 -7.02 8.32
CA LEU A 79 7.74 -7.43 6.95
C LEU A 79 7.87 -6.27 5.96
N HIS A 80 7.41 -5.06 6.32
CA HIS A 80 7.60 -3.87 5.48
C HIS A 80 9.08 -3.59 5.22
N ALA A 81 9.91 -3.63 6.27
CA ALA A 81 11.34 -3.37 6.15
C ALA A 81 12.04 -4.40 5.25
N GLU A 82 11.67 -5.69 5.39
CA GLU A 82 12.14 -6.77 4.53
C GLU A 82 11.76 -6.52 3.07
N PHE A 83 10.47 -6.33 2.77
CA PHE A 83 9.99 -6.12 1.42
C PHE A 83 10.55 -4.87 0.78
N LYS A 84 10.69 -3.79 1.54
CA LYS A 84 11.34 -2.57 1.04
C LYS A 84 12.78 -2.83 0.60
N LYS A 85 13.55 -3.64 1.34
CA LYS A 85 14.91 -4.04 0.96
C LYS A 85 14.90 -4.92 -0.28
N ALA A 86 13.97 -5.87 -0.35
CA ALA A 86 13.85 -6.81 -1.46
C ALA A 86 13.46 -6.11 -2.77
N ILE A 87 12.45 -5.23 -2.72
CA ILE A 87 12.04 -4.38 -3.86
C ILE A 87 13.19 -3.48 -4.29
N LYS A 88 13.93 -2.88 -3.36
CA LYS A 88 15.11 -2.09 -3.70
C LYS A 88 16.16 -2.90 -4.46
N ALA A 89 16.39 -4.14 -4.06
CA ALA A 89 17.35 -5.02 -4.73
C ALA A 89 16.85 -5.44 -6.12
N HIS A 90 15.55 -5.73 -6.27
CA HIS A 90 14.95 -6.16 -7.52
C HIS A 90 14.81 -5.03 -8.54
N CYS A 91 14.32 -3.85 -8.13
CA CYS A 91 14.06 -2.71 -9.01
C CYS A 91 15.21 -1.68 -9.07
N GLY A 92 16.27 -1.85 -8.28
CA GLY A 92 17.35 -0.87 -8.09
C GLY A 92 16.96 0.38 -7.28
N ARG A 93 15.67 0.58 -7.00
CA ARG A 93 15.09 1.67 -6.22
C ARG A 93 13.85 1.19 -5.46
N VAL A 94 13.30 2.02 -4.58
CA VAL A 94 11.99 1.78 -3.96
C VAL A 94 10.97 2.71 -4.62
N PRO A 95 10.18 2.23 -5.60
CA PRO A 95 9.21 3.08 -6.27
C PRO A 95 8.10 3.49 -5.30
N ALA A 96 7.79 4.80 -5.25
CA ALA A 96 6.66 5.33 -4.51
C ALA A 96 5.37 5.37 -5.36
N ASN A 97 5.52 5.40 -6.69
CA ASN A 97 4.45 5.49 -7.67
C ASN A 97 4.69 4.48 -8.81
N GLY A 98 3.63 4.17 -9.57
CA GLY A 98 3.67 3.18 -10.66
C GLY A 98 3.71 1.75 -10.14
N PHE A 99 4.14 0.83 -11.02
CA PHE A 99 4.21 -0.60 -10.74
C PHE A 99 5.61 -1.16 -11.04
N PRO A 100 6.14 -2.08 -10.20
CA PRO A 100 5.66 -2.38 -8.86
C PRO A 100 5.96 -1.24 -7.88
N ARG A 101 5.27 -1.19 -6.73
CA ARG A 101 5.58 -0.24 -5.65
C ARG A 101 5.22 -0.79 -4.27
N ILE A 102 5.74 -0.13 -3.23
CA ILE A 102 5.36 -0.37 -1.84
C ILE A 102 4.95 0.94 -1.19
N THR A 103 3.81 0.94 -0.51
CA THR A 103 3.32 2.11 0.22
C THR A 103 4.26 2.47 1.37
N ARG A 104 4.23 3.75 1.77
CA ARG A 104 5.04 4.24 2.88
C ARG A 104 4.52 3.64 4.19
N PHE A 105 5.45 3.21 5.04
CA PHE A 105 5.14 2.74 6.39
C PHE A 105 5.82 3.61 7.44
N LYS A 106 5.04 4.11 8.39
CA LYS A 106 5.47 4.98 9.51
C LYS A 106 5.39 4.19 10.82
N PRO A 107 6.24 4.51 11.82
CA PRO A 107 6.09 3.94 13.16
C PRO A 107 4.65 4.08 13.68
N GLY A 108 4.10 2.98 14.18
CA GLY A 108 2.73 2.91 14.70
C GLY A 108 1.63 2.66 13.65
N GLN A 109 1.97 2.57 12.36
CA GLN A 109 1.04 2.02 11.38
C GLN A 109 0.96 0.50 11.54
N THR A 110 -0.17 -0.04 11.11
CA THR A 110 -0.60 -1.44 11.30
C THR A 110 -0.79 -2.16 9.98
N ARG A 111 -0.53 -1.49 8.86
CA ARG A 111 -0.74 -2.06 7.52
C ARG A 111 0.09 -1.35 6.46
N PHE A 112 0.37 -2.06 5.37
CA PHE A 112 0.92 -1.49 4.14
C PHE A 112 0.49 -2.31 2.92
N THR A 113 0.39 -1.65 1.78
CA THR A 113 0.14 -2.29 0.49
C THR A 113 1.44 -2.45 -0.31
N VAL A 114 1.61 -3.62 -0.92
CA VAL A 114 2.49 -3.85 -2.06
C VAL A 114 1.62 -3.91 -3.31
N VAL A 115 2.03 -3.20 -4.36
CA VAL A 115 1.41 -3.30 -5.67
C VAL A 115 2.40 -3.95 -6.62
N ASP A 116 2.00 -5.05 -7.23
CA ASP A 116 2.85 -5.84 -8.12
C ASP A 116 2.94 -5.24 -9.54
N PRO A 117 3.73 -5.81 -10.46
CA PRO A 117 3.90 -5.28 -11.82
C PRO A 117 2.61 -5.16 -12.64
N VAL A 118 1.58 -5.96 -12.33
CA VAL A 118 0.28 -5.95 -13.02
C VAL A 118 -0.65 -4.88 -12.46
N GLY A 119 -0.37 -4.41 -11.25
CA GLY A 119 -1.22 -3.50 -10.47
C GLY A 119 -2.04 -4.22 -9.40
N ASN A 120 -1.82 -5.51 -9.12
CA ASN A 120 -2.57 -6.18 -8.05
C ASN A 120 -2.09 -5.65 -6.70
N GLY A 121 -3.03 -5.34 -5.80
CA GLY A 121 -2.74 -4.86 -4.45
C GLY A 121 -2.77 -5.98 -3.41
N VAL A 122 -1.65 -6.24 -2.74
CA VAL A 122 -1.62 -7.08 -1.53
C VAL A 122 -1.46 -6.18 -0.32
N LEU A 123 -2.52 -6.09 0.50
CA LEU A 123 -2.52 -5.32 1.74
C LEU A 123 -2.18 -6.25 2.91
N TYR A 124 -1.00 -6.03 3.48
CA TYR A 124 -0.54 -6.73 4.67
C TYR A 124 -1.02 -5.98 5.90
N ILE A 125 -1.65 -6.70 6.83
CA ILE A 125 -2.34 -6.15 7.99
C ILE A 125 -1.84 -6.85 9.24
N GLN A 126 -1.48 -6.07 10.25
CA GLN A 126 -1.13 -6.56 11.58
C GLN A 126 -2.31 -7.36 12.17
N ASN A 127 -2.04 -8.57 12.65
CA ASN A 127 -2.99 -9.33 13.43
C ASN A 127 -3.45 -8.54 14.65
N GLU A 128 -4.73 -8.69 15.02
CA GLU A 128 -5.35 -7.97 16.14
C GLU A 128 -5.33 -6.44 16.01
N GLU A 129 -5.23 -5.92 14.78
CA GLU A 129 -5.41 -4.49 14.55
C GLU A 129 -6.77 -4.02 15.09
N PRO A 130 -6.82 -2.95 15.90
CA PRO A 130 -8.08 -2.37 16.35
C PRO A 130 -8.89 -1.84 15.17
N ASP A 131 -10.22 -1.91 15.26
CA ASP A 131 -11.12 -1.49 14.17
C ASP A 131 -10.71 -0.12 13.61
N PRO A 132 -10.30 -0.04 12.33
CA PRO A 132 -9.86 1.20 11.74
C PRO A 132 -10.99 2.23 11.70
N GLU A 133 -10.79 3.38 12.35
CA GLU A 133 -11.62 4.57 12.13
C GLU A 133 -11.32 5.18 10.75
N TYR A 134 -11.80 4.55 9.67
CA TYR A 134 -11.56 4.98 8.28
C TYR A 134 -12.03 6.41 7.98
N GLY A 135 -12.94 6.97 8.78
CA GLY A 135 -13.48 8.33 8.62
C GLY A 135 -12.76 9.42 9.43
N GLY A 136 -11.70 9.05 10.14
CA GLY A 136 -11.04 9.94 11.08
C GLY A 136 -11.85 10.14 12.37
N SER A 137 -11.19 10.67 13.40
CA SER A 137 -11.79 10.74 14.72
C SER A 137 -12.87 11.83 14.79
N LYS A 138 -14.09 11.40 15.13
CA LYS A 138 -15.24 12.31 15.34
C LYS A 138 -15.05 13.26 16.54
N LYS A 139 -14.09 12.96 17.41
CA LYS A 139 -13.80 13.73 18.64
C LYS A 139 -12.86 14.92 18.41
N LEU A 140 -12.18 14.96 17.26
CA LEU A 140 -11.22 16.04 16.96
C LEU A 140 -11.93 17.29 16.43
N GLY A 141 -11.39 18.45 16.80
CA GLY A 141 -11.78 19.77 16.30
C GLY A 141 -10.61 20.52 15.68
N GLY A 142 -10.87 21.69 15.11
CA GLY A 142 -9.85 22.64 14.66
C GLY A 142 -8.80 22.04 13.71
N LEU A 143 -7.54 22.40 13.93
CA LEU A 143 -6.42 21.94 13.11
C LEU A 143 -6.18 20.43 13.27
N SER A 144 -6.34 19.86 14.47
CA SER A 144 -6.22 18.41 14.68
C SER A 144 -7.14 17.59 13.77
N LYS A 145 -8.39 18.00 13.56
CA LYS A 145 -9.31 17.32 12.63
C LYS A 145 -8.85 17.41 11.17
N VAL A 146 -8.29 18.56 10.78
CA VAL A 146 -7.72 18.73 9.43
C VAL A 146 -6.54 17.78 9.22
N LEU A 147 -5.63 17.70 10.20
CA LEU A 147 -4.45 16.85 10.11
C LEU A 147 -4.81 15.37 10.05
N ASP A 148 -5.80 14.94 10.84
CA ASP A 148 -6.31 13.57 10.76
C ASP A 148 -6.96 13.26 9.40
N ASN A 149 -7.72 14.21 8.83
CA ASN A 149 -8.22 14.05 7.47
C ASN A 149 -7.09 14.01 6.43
N ALA A 150 -6.08 14.86 6.54
CA ALA A 150 -4.92 14.85 5.63
C ALA A 150 -4.16 13.52 5.71
N ARG A 151 -4.05 12.93 6.90
CA ARG A 151 -3.47 11.58 7.10
C ARG A 151 -4.20 10.52 6.29
N ILE A 152 -5.53 10.60 6.17
CA ILE A 152 -6.30 9.66 5.34
C ILE A 152 -5.85 9.71 3.88
N PHE A 153 -5.63 10.91 3.35
CA PHE A 153 -5.19 11.08 1.97
C PHE A 153 -3.76 10.59 1.75
N THR A 154 -2.84 10.85 2.69
CA THR A 154 -1.47 10.35 2.55
C THR A 154 -1.38 8.83 2.73
N ASP A 155 -1.99 8.30 3.78
CA ASP A 155 -1.71 6.95 4.26
C ASP A 155 -2.60 5.89 3.59
N PHE A 156 -3.81 6.27 3.17
CA PHE A 156 -4.77 5.32 2.58
C PHE A 156 -5.03 5.57 1.10
N LYS A 157 -5.03 6.84 0.66
CA LYS A 157 -5.30 7.19 -0.75
C LYS A 157 -4.03 7.40 -1.58
N ASN A 158 -2.86 7.46 -0.94
CA ASN A 158 -1.59 7.84 -1.57
C ASN A 158 -1.67 9.16 -2.36
N ASP A 159 -2.54 10.09 -1.93
CA ASP A 159 -2.78 11.38 -2.58
C ASP A 159 -2.14 12.51 -1.77
N ASP A 160 -0.81 12.55 -1.83
CA ASP A 160 0.02 13.54 -1.15
C ASP A 160 -0.31 14.97 -1.63
N SER A 161 -0.79 15.14 -2.87
CA SER A 161 -1.20 16.44 -3.43
C SER A 161 -2.48 16.99 -2.77
N ALA A 162 -3.52 16.15 -2.66
CA ALA A 162 -4.72 16.53 -1.94
C ALA A 162 -4.45 16.72 -0.45
N ALA A 163 -3.62 15.87 0.16
CA ALA A 163 -3.23 16.01 1.55
C ALA A 163 -2.56 17.37 1.82
N LYS A 164 -1.60 17.78 0.97
CA LYS A 164 -0.95 19.10 1.08
C LYS A 164 -1.98 20.24 1.02
N LYS A 165 -2.89 20.20 0.06
CA LYS A 165 -3.97 21.21 -0.07
C LYS A 165 -4.85 21.26 1.18
N ILE A 166 -5.23 20.11 1.73
CA ILE A 166 -6.05 20.02 2.96
C ILE A 166 -5.32 20.71 4.13
N ILE A 167 -4.02 20.44 4.32
CA ILE A 167 -3.23 21.02 5.40
C ILE A 167 -3.09 22.54 5.22
N GLU A 168 -2.74 23.01 4.01
CA GLU A 168 -2.58 24.44 3.72
C GLU A 168 -3.88 25.22 3.95
N THR A 169 -5.03 24.71 3.47
CA THR A 169 -6.33 25.31 3.71
C THR A 169 -6.69 25.33 5.20
N GLY A 170 -6.44 24.24 5.91
CA GLY A 170 -6.71 24.18 7.35
C GLY A 170 -5.83 25.11 8.17
N LEU A 171 -4.55 25.25 7.83
CA LEU A 171 -3.65 26.23 8.45
C LEU A 171 -4.16 27.66 8.26
N ARG A 172 -4.65 28.02 7.07
CA ARG A 172 -5.25 29.36 6.84
C ARG A 172 -6.45 29.62 7.75
N ARG A 173 -7.23 28.59 8.07
CA ARG A 173 -8.44 28.70 8.87
C ARG A 173 -8.20 28.66 10.39
N PHE A 174 -7.29 27.82 10.85
CA PHE A 174 -7.16 27.48 12.27
C PHE A 174 -5.85 27.92 12.92
N ARG A 175 -4.89 28.50 12.17
CA ARG A 175 -3.58 28.89 12.71
C ARG A 175 -3.65 29.79 13.94
N ALA A 176 -4.63 30.71 14.01
CA ALA A 176 -4.77 31.64 15.14
C ALA A 176 -5.19 30.97 16.46
N THR A 177 -5.84 29.81 16.39
CA THR A 177 -6.36 29.08 17.57
C THR A 177 -5.67 27.74 17.78
N ALA A 178 -4.75 27.35 16.88
CA ALA A 178 -4.00 26.11 16.97
C ALA A 178 -2.94 26.17 18.08
N SER A 179 -2.78 25.06 18.77
CA SER A 179 -1.68 24.86 19.72
C SER A 179 -0.33 24.76 18.99
N PRO A 180 0.79 25.06 19.68
CA PRO A 180 2.13 24.84 19.13
C PRO A 180 2.36 23.42 18.61
N ASP A 181 1.83 22.40 19.30
CA ASP A 181 1.96 21.00 18.89
C ASP A 181 1.23 20.70 17.58
N GLU A 182 0.04 21.28 17.37
CA GLU A 182 -0.68 21.14 16.10
C GLU A 182 0.05 21.80 14.94
N LEU A 183 0.69 22.95 15.18
CA LEU A 183 1.48 23.64 14.16
C LEU A 183 2.75 22.85 13.80
N THR A 184 3.43 22.28 14.80
CA THR A 184 4.58 21.38 14.60
C THR A 184 4.18 20.16 13.78
N ARG A 185 3.09 19.47 14.16
CA ARG A 185 2.57 18.32 13.40
C ARG A 185 2.22 18.67 11.96
N ALA A 186 1.61 19.83 11.72
CA ALA A 186 1.29 20.29 10.37
C ALA A 186 2.57 20.50 9.54
N ALA A 187 3.60 21.13 10.11
CA ALA A 187 4.88 21.35 9.45
C ALA A 187 5.59 20.03 9.13
N ASP A 188 5.61 19.09 10.07
CA ASP A 188 6.21 17.76 9.89
C ASP A 188 5.54 16.98 8.77
N MET A 189 4.20 16.99 8.73
CA MET A 189 3.43 16.35 7.66
C MET A 189 3.74 16.95 6.28
N LEU A 190 3.81 18.28 6.18
CA LEU A 190 4.17 18.96 4.93
C LEU A 190 5.60 18.63 4.48
N ALA A 191 6.57 18.64 5.40
CA ALA A 191 7.96 18.28 5.08
C ALA A 191 8.08 16.82 4.59
N VAL A 192 7.29 15.92 5.17
CA VAL A 192 7.20 14.53 4.73
C VAL A 192 6.62 14.42 3.30
N ILE A 193 5.54 15.14 3.00
CA ILE A 193 4.93 15.18 1.66
C ILE A 193 5.91 15.77 0.63
N GLU A 194 6.59 16.87 0.95
CA GLU A 194 7.52 17.53 0.04
C GLU A 194 8.74 16.66 -0.30
N ARG A 195 9.28 15.95 0.69
CA ARG A 195 10.36 14.97 0.44
C ARG A 195 9.92 13.83 -0.48
N ALA A 196 8.64 13.47 -0.46
CA ALA A 196 8.10 12.43 -1.33
C ALA A 196 7.89 12.93 -2.76
N ALA A 197 7.48 14.19 -2.92
CA ALA A 197 7.35 14.83 -4.22
C ALA A 197 8.71 15.14 -4.89
N GLY A 198 9.76 15.33 -4.10
CA GLY A 198 11.08 15.80 -4.55
C GLY A 198 12.09 14.74 -5.00
N LYS A 199 11.69 13.50 -5.32
CA LYS A 199 12.61 12.49 -5.86
C LYS A 199 12.14 11.92 -7.21
N PRO A 200 12.99 11.96 -8.26
CA PRO A 200 12.84 11.05 -9.40
C PRO A 200 13.05 9.58 -8.98
#